data_AF-A0A318AIX2-F1
#
_entry.id   AF-A0A318AIX2-F1
#
_cell.length_a   1.000
_cell.length_b   1.000
_cell.length_c   1.000
_cell.angle_alpha   90.00
_cell.angle_beta   90.00
_cell.angle_gamma   90.00
#
_symmetry.space_group_name_H-M   'P 1'
#
loop_
_entity.id
_entity.type
_entity.pdbx_description
1 polymer ?
#
loop_
_entity_poly.entity_id
_entity_poly.type
_entity_poly.pdbx_seq_one_letter_code
_entity_poly.pdbx_strand_id
1 'polypeptide(L)'
;MMMTMTDDRVDQPGGADVVAQLKASGALDELFARIDAGEIELTGNGGVIPELIKEALERGLQAQMTSHLGYGPGDREAKAVTDRPVNARNGSYSKTVASEVGDIELTVPRCSSPGGCEHSR
;
A
#
# COMPACT_ATOMS: atom_id res chain seq x y z
N MET A 1 4.84 25.67 38.20
CA MET A 1 3.58 25.14 37.65
C MET A 1 3.99 24.07 36.62
N MET A 2 3.92 22.80 37.01
CA MET A 2 4.37 21.68 36.18
C MET A 2 3.25 21.37 35.17
N MET A 3 3.45 21.72 33.91
CA MET A 3 2.56 21.32 32.83
C MET A 3 2.64 19.80 32.69
N THR A 4 1.60 19.10 33.14
CA THR A 4 1.37 17.70 32.80
C THR A 4 1.22 17.63 31.29
N MET A 5 2.19 17.01 30.62
CA MET A 5 2.04 16.57 29.23
C MET A 5 0.81 15.68 29.20
N THR A 6 -0.30 16.16 28.64
CA THR A 6 -1.41 15.30 28.27
C THR A 6 -0.87 14.36 27.19
N ASP A 7 -0.77 13.08 27.54
CA ASP A 7 -0.48 12.00 26.62
C ASP A 7 -1.70 11.89 25.67
N ASP A 8 -1.68 12.68 24.61
CA ASP A 8 -2.63 12.65 23.49
C ASP A 8 -2.33 11.45 22.59
N ARG A 9 -2.25 10.25 23.18
CA ARG A 9 -2.30 9.01 22.41
C ARG A 9 -3.73 8.87 21.94
N VAL A 10 -3.98 9.33 20.71
CA VAL A 10 -5.15 8.93 19.94
C VAL A 10 -5.32 7.43 20.10
N ASP A 11 -6.42 7.01 20.73
CA ASP A 11 -6.86 5.63 20.81
C ASP A 11 -7.15 5.18 19.37
N GLN A 12 -6.10 4.74 18.68
CA GLN A 12 -6.19 4.39 17.28
C GLN A 12 -6.86 3.02 17.21
N PRO A 13 -7.96 2.88 16.46
CA PRO A 13 -8.73 1.63 16.43
C PRO A 13 -7.80 0.48 16.06
N GLY A 14 -7.82 -0.56 16.87
CA GLY A 14 -7.03 -1.75 16.65
C GLY A 14 -7.58 -2.55 15.47
N GLY A 15 -6.84 -3.57 15.03
CA GLY A 15 -7.30 -4.45 13.94
C GLY A 15 -8.66 -5.11 14.25
N ALA A 16 -8.93 -5.41 15.52
CA ALA A 16 -10.21 -5.96 15.96
C ALA A 16 -11.38 -5.00 15.70
N ASP A 17 -11.19 -3.69 15.90
CA ASP A 17 -12.21 -2.68 15.68
C ASP A 17 -12.53 -2.53 14.19
N VAL A 18 -11.52 -2.59 13.34
CA VAL A 18 -11.69 -2.57 11.88
C VAL A 18 -12.45 -3.80 11.42
N VAL A 19 -12.09 -4.99 11.92
CA VAL A 19 -12.80 -6.24 11.60
C VAL A 19 -14.25 -6.18 12.09
N ALA A 20 -14.50 -5.62 13.27
CA ALA A 20 -15.86 -5.42 13.77
C ALA A 20 -16.68 -4.49 12.87
N GLN A 21 -16.08 -3.40 12.36
CA GLN A 21 -16.72 -2.51 11.40
C GLN A 21 -17.00 -3.19 10.06
N LEU A 22 -16.07 -4.00 9.54
CA LEU A 22 -16.25 -4.79 8.31
C LEU A 22 -17.32 -5.87 8.46
N LYS A 23 -17.44 -6.45 9.66
CA LYS A 23 -18.53 -7.37 9.99
C LYS A 23 -19.86 -6.62 10.03
N ALA A 24 -19.90 -5.48 10.72
CA ALA A 24 -21.11 -4.67 10.85
C ALA A 24 -21.61 -4.11 9.50
N SER A 25 -20.71 -3.87 8.55
CA SER A 25 -21.09 -3.47 7.19
C SER A 25 -21.63 -4.62 6.33
N GLY A 26 -21.54 -5.88 6.79
CA GLY A 26 -21.92 -7.07 6.04
C GLY A 26 -20.90 -7.51 4.98
N ALA A 27 -19.79 -6.79 4.81
CA ALA A 27 -18.78 -7.10 3.80
C ALA A 27 -18.12 -8.47 4.05
N LEU A 28 -17.95 -8.85 5.33
CA LEU A 28 -17.39 -10.15 5.68
C LEU A 28 -18.37 -11.31 5.42
N ASP A 29 -19.68 -11.08 5.46
CA ASP A 29 -20.66 -12.15 5.22
C ASP A 29 -20.61 -12.61 3.77
N GLU A 30 -20.52 -11.68 2.81
CA GLU A 30 -20.34 -12.01 1.40
C GLU A 30 -19.00 -12.69 1.15
N LEU A 31 -17.92 -12.22 1.79
CA LEU A 31 -16.60 -12.83 1.70
C LEU A 31 -16.61 -14.28 2.17
N PHE A 32 -17.18 -14.54 3.36
CA PHE A 32 -17.23 -15.90 3.92
C PHE A 32 -18.16 -16.82 3.11
N ALA A 33 -19.25 -16.32 2.55
CA ALA A 33 -20.12 -17.12 1.67
C ALA A 33 -19.36 -17.66 0.45
N ARG A 34 -18.47 -16.86 -0.16
CA ARG A 34 -17.62 -17.31 -1.29
C ARG A 34 -16.56 -18.33 -0.85
N ILE A 35 -16.03 -18.17 0.36
CA ILE A 35 -15.08 -19.15 0.95
C ILE A 35 -15.79 -20.48 1.23
N ASP A 36 -16.97 -20.44 1.86
CA ASP A 36 -17.77 -21.63 2.17
C ASP A 36 -18.25 -22.35 0.89
N ALA A 37 -18.48 -21.61 -0.19
CA ALA A 37 -18.78 -22.13 -1.52
C ALA A 37 -17.56 -22.72 -2.25
N GLY A 38 -16.35 -22.52 -1.73
CA GLY A 38 -15.10 -22.97 -2.36
C GLY A 38 -14.70 -22.15 -3.60
N GLU A 39 -15.24 -20.94 -3.76
CA GLU A 39 -14.92 -20.05 -4.88
C GLU A 39 -13.57 -19.35 -4.69
N ILE A 40 -13.18 -19.12 -3.43
CA ILE A 40 -11.91 -18.48 -3.05
C ILE A 40 -11.38 -19.09 -1.75
N GLU A 41 -10.05 -19.24 -1.68
CA GLU A 41 -9.37 -19.68 -0.48
C GLU A 41 -9.04 -18.51 0.45
N LEU A 42 -9.09 -18.75 1.77
CA LEU A 42 -8.67 -17.73 2.74
C LEU A 42 -7.15 -17.52 2.74
N THR A 43 -6.40 -18.61 2.55
CA THR A 43 -4.92 -18.65 2.56
C THR A 43 -4.40 -19.34 1.30
N GLY A 44 -3.07 -19.41 1.15
CA GLY A 44 -2.45 -20.00 -0.04
C GLY A 44 -2.38 -19.03 -1.22
N ASN A 45 -1.78 -19.47 -2.33
CA ASN A 45 -1.53 -18.60 -3.47
C ASN A 45 -2.83 -18.05 -4.07
N GLY A 46 -2.94 -16.72 -4.19
CA GLY A 46 -4.17 -16.04 -4.64
C GLY A 46 -5.31 -16.05 -3.62
N GLY A 47 -5.06 -16.46 -2.37
CA GLY A 47 -6.03 -16.39 -1.28
C GLY A 47 -6.22 -14.96 -0.77
N VAL A 48 -7.29 -14.76 0.00
CA VAL A 48 -7.69 -13.43 0.49
C VAL A 48 -6.61 -12.76 1.36
N ILE A 49 -5.98 -13.51 2.26
CA ILE A 49 -4.97 -12.94 3.18
C ILE A 49 -3.70 -12.48 2.43
N PRO A 50 -3.08 -13.29 1.55
CA PRO A 50 -1.98 -12.84 0.71
C PRO A 50 -2.31 -11.63 -0.16
N GLU A 51 -3.51 -11.58 -0.76
CA GLU A 51 -3.94 -10.45 -1.59
C GLU A 51 -4.14 -9.17 -0.75
N LEU A 52 -4.65 -9.28 0.49
CA LEU A 52 -4.75 -8.13 1.40
C LEU A 52 -3.36 -7.56 1.75
N ILE A 53 -2.37 -8.42 1.98
CA ILE A 53 -0.99 -7.99 2.24
C ILE A 53 -0.39 -7.35 1.00
N LYS A 54 -0.60 -7.94 -0.19
CA LYS A 54 -0.19 -7.36 -1.47
C LYS A 54 -0.72 -5.93 -1.64
N GLU A 55 -2.03 -5.73 -1.48
CA GLU A 55 -2.66 -4.43 -1.60
C GLU A 55 -2.08 -3.39 -0.63
N ALA A 56 -1.86 -3.79 0.63
CA ALA A 56 -1.22 -2.93 1.62
C ALA A 56 0.20 -2.51 1.22
N LEU A 57 1.00 -3.46 0.74
CA LEU A 57 2.38 -3.21 0.29
C LEU A 57 2.42 -2.34 -0.96
N GLU A 58 1.63 -2.65 -1.98
CA GLU A 58 1.59 -1.88 -3.23
C GLU A 58 1.09 -0.45 -2.99
N ARG A 59 0.09 -0.26 -2.13
CA ARG A 59 -0.35 1.07 -1.68
C ARG A 59 0.80 1.85 -1.02
N GLY A 60 1.56 1.19 -0.14
CA GLY A 60 2.75 1.76 0.49
C GLY A 60 3.82 2.17 -0.53
N LEU A 61 4.10 1.32 -1.52
CA LEU A 61 5.05 1.60 -2.59
C LEU A 61 4.62 2.80 -3.46
N GLN A 62 3.32 2.90 -3.78
CA GLN A 62 2.79 4.05 -4.53
C GLN A 62 2.89 5.35 -3.73
N ALA A 63 2.62 5.31 -2.42
CA ALA A 63 2.78 6.45 -1.53
C ALA A 63 4.24 6.89 -1.43
N GLN A 64 5.18 5.94 -1.29
CA GLN A 64 6.61 6.23 -1.32
C GLN A 64 7.04 6.84 -2.66
N MET A 65 6.52 6.36 -3.79
CA MET A 65 6.80 6.94 -5.11
C MET A 65 6.29 8.39 -5.20
N THR A 66 5.10 8.68 -4.68
CA THR A 66 4.58 10.06 -4.61
C THR A 66 5.48 10.95 -3.77
N SER A 67 5.91 10.47 -2.60
CA SER A 67 6.83 11.21 -1.72
C SER A 67 8.19 11.46 -2.37
N HIS A 68 8.76 10.43 -3.01
CA HIS A 68 10.06 10.52 -3.69
C HIS A 68 10.05 11.48 -4.87
N LEU A 69 8.96 11.51 -5.64
CA LEU A 69 8.82 12.40 -6.80
C LEU A 69 8.34 13.81 -6.42
N GLY A 70 7.71 13.97 -5.26
CA GLY A 70 7.09 15.22 -4.83
C GLY A 70 5.74 15.53 -5.51
N TYR A 71 5.20 14.61 -6.33
CA TYR A 71 3.92 14.79 -7.00
C TYR A 71 3.15 13.47 -7.18
N GLY A 72 1.82 13.59 -7.24
CA GLY A 72 0.90 12.48 -7.42
C GLY A 72 0.86 11.97 -8.86
N PRO A 73 0.38 10.73 -9.10
CA PRO A 73 0.15 10.25 -10.45
C PRO A 73 -0.81 11.17 -11.21
N GLY A 74 -0.40 11.63 -12.39
CA GLY A 74 -1.21 12.52 -13.25
C GLY A 74 -1.12 14.02 -12.90
N ASP A 75 -0.41 14.41 -11.84
CA ASP A 75 -0.29 15.81 -11.43
C ASP A 75 0.73 16.56 -12.32
N ARG A 76 0.21 17.19 -13.38
CA ARG A 76 1.02 17.94 -14.35
C ARG A 76 1.51 19.27 -13.82
N GLU A 77 0.72 19.90 -12.95
CA GLU A 77 1.05 21.21 -12.39
C GLU A 77 2.20 21.06 -11.40
N ALA A 78 2.10 20.16 -10.43
CA ALA A 78 3.19 19.90 -9.48
C ALA A 78 4.47 19.45 -10.18
N LYS A 79 4.36 18.66 -11.26
CA LYS A 79 5.51 18.26 -12.09
C LYS A 79 6.19 19.44 -12.79
N ALA A 80 5.48 20.53 -13.09
CA ALA A 80 6.00 21.68 -13.82
C ALA A 80 6.67 22.73 -12.92
N VAL A 81 6.52 22.63 -11.59
CA VAL A 81 7.01 23.64 -10.62
C VAL A 81 8.53 23.60 -10.41
N THR A 82 9.24 22.63 -10.97
CA THR A 82 10.68 22.43 -10.75
C THR A 82 11.53 22.90 -11.94
N ASP A 83 12.49 23.79 -11.68
CA ASP A 83 13.49 24.30 -12.64
C ASP A 83 14.59 23.28 -13.02
N ARG A 84 14.47 22.00 -12.63
CA ARG A 84 15.46 20.93 -12.88
C ARG A 84 14.85 19.78 -13.69
N PRO A 85 15.67 18.93 -14.35
CA PRO A 85 15.19 17.70 -14.96
C PRO A 85 14.52 16.83 -13.88
N VAL A 86 13.21 16.62 -14.01
CA VAL A 86 12.40 15.98 -12.97
C VAL A 86 12.37 14.48 -13.17
N ASN A 87 12.59 13.74 -12.09
CA ASN A 87 12.29 12.31 -12.05
C ASN A 87 10.82 12.05 -12.46
N ALA A 88 10.62 11.02 -13.27
CA ALA A 88 9.30 10.68 -13.81
C ALA A 88 8.87 9.27 -13.39
N ARG A 89 7.57 9.09 -13.19
CA ARG A 89 6.97 7.74 -13.10
C ARG A 89 7.20 7.02 -14.44
N ASN A 90 7.77 5.84 -14.38
CA ASN A 90 8.17 5.06 -15.55
C ASN A 90 7.65 3.61 -15.48
N GLY A 91 6.33 3.49 -15.37
CA GLY A 91 5.63 2.21 -15.27
C GLY A 91 5.90 1.45 -13.97
N SER A 92 5.79 0.13 -14.04
CA SER A 92 5.99 -0.80 -12.93
C SER A 92 6.62 -2.11 -13.43
N TYR A 93 7.03 -2.96 -12.49
CA TYR A 93 7.51 -4.31 -12.78
C TYR A 93 7.00 -5.30 -11.73
N SER A 94 6.87 -6.56 -12.11
CA SER A 94 6.52 -7.63 -11.17
C SER A 94 7.74 -8.02 -10.33
N LYS A 95 7.50 -8.27 -9.05
CA LYS A 95 8.48 -8.86 -8.13
C LYS A 95 7.80 -9.77 -7.13
N THR A 96 8.20 -11.03 -7.10
CA THR A 96 7.74 -11.98 -6.09
C THR A 96 8.53 -11.81 -4.79
N VAL A 97 7.83 -11.71 -3.67
CA VAL A 97 8.39 -11.61 -2.33
C VAL A 97 7.89 -12.79 -1.51
N ALA A 98 8.82 -13.54 -0.93
CA ALA A 98 8.49 -14.60 0.02
C ALA A 98 7.93 -14.00 1.31
N SER A 99 6.83 -14.56 1.81
CA SER A 99 6.21 -14.15 3.07
C SER A 99 5.72 -15.38 3.86
N GLU A 100 5.37 -15.16 5.13
CA GLU A 100 4.83 -16.22 6.01
C GLU A 100 3.52 -16.84 5.48
N VAL A 101 2.78 -16.11 4.63
CA VAL A 101 1.52 -16.58 4.04
C VAL A 101 1.68 -17.12 2.62
N GLY A 102 2.93 -17.28 2.15
CA GLY A 102 3.27 -17.72 0.81
C GLY A 102 3.97 -16.65 -0.01
N ASP A 103 4.25 -16.97 -1.27
CA ASP A 103 4.83 -16.04 -2.23
C ASP A 103 3.80 -15.01 -2.67
N ILE A 104 4.19 -13.73 -2.66
CA ILE A 104 3.34 -12.61 -3.06
C ILE A 104 3.98 -11.92 -4.25
N GLU A 105 3.31 -11.94 -5.40
CA GLU A 105 3.72 -11.14 -6.56
C GLU A 105 3.26 -9.69 -6.41
N LEU A 106 4.21 -8.75 -6.40
CA LEU A 106 3.98 -7.31 -6.26
C LEU A 106 4.19 -6.57 -7.58
N THR A 107 3.36 -5.55 -7.82
CA THR A 107 3.52 -4.53 -8.86
C THR A 107 4.31 -3.34 -8.31
N VAL A 108 5.63 -3.36 -8.51
CA VAL A 108 6.53 -2.34 -7.95
C VAL A 108 6.65 -1.14 -8.89
N PRO A 109 6.32 0.10 -8.44
CA PRO A 109 6.42 1.29 -9.28
C PRO A 109 7.88 1.64 -9.59
N ARG A 110 8.12 2.21 -10.76
CA ARG A 110 9.44 2.68 -11.20
C ARG A 110 9.50 4.18 -11.40
N CYS A 111 10.67 4.73 -11.08
CA CYS A 111 11.08 6.10 -11.33
C CYS A 111 12.18 6.09 -12.39
N SER A 112 12.16 7.05 -13.31
CA SER A 112 13.26 7.36 -14.22
C SER A 112 13.82 8.75 -13.94
N SER A 113 15.14 8.89 -13.91
CA SER A 113 15.82 10.18 -13.85
C SER A 113 16.32 10.60 -15.24
N PRO A 114 16.20 11.88 -15.64
CA PRO A 114 16.84 12.39 -16.84
C PRO A 114 18.36 12.43 -16.63
N GLY A 115 19.06 11.36 -17.01
CA GLY A 115 20.50 11.18 -16.78
C GLY A 115 20.90 9.86 -16.10
N GLY A 116 19.93 9.03 -15.70
CA GLY A 116 20.17 7.81 -14.93
C GLY A 116 19.86 8.00 -13.45
N CYS A 117 19.34 6.95 -12.81
CA CYS A 117 18.99 6.96 -11.39
C CYS A 117 20.27 6.78 -10.57
N GLU A 118 20.97 7.87 -10.26
CA GLU A 118 22.00 7.85 -9.22
C GLU A 118 21.30 7.51 -7.90
N HIS A 119 21.38 6.24 -7.50
CA HIS A 119 20.88 5.80 -6.21
C HIS A 119 21.77 6.47 -5.15
N SER A 120 21.15 7.27 -4.27
CA SER A 120 21.70 7.47 -2.94
C SER A 120 22.03 6.10 -2.36
N ARG A 121 23.28 5.93 -1.95
CA ARG A 121 23.83 4.76 -1.27
C ARG A 121 23.00 4.37 -0.05
#